data_AF-A0A922XNI5-F1
#
_entry.id   AF-A0A922XNI5-F1
#
_cell.length_a   1.000
_cell.length_b   1.000
_cell.length_c   1.000
_cell.angle_alpha   90.00
_cell.angle_beta   90.00
_cell.angle_gamma   90.00
#
_symmetry.space_group_name_H-M   'P 1'
#
loop_
_entity.id
_entity.type
_entity.pdbx_description
1 polymer ?
#
loop_
_entity_poly.entity_id
_entity_poly.type
_entity_poly.pdbx_seq_one_letter_code
_entity_poly.pdbx_strand_id
1 'polypeptide(L)'
;NYSGYASFEVGANTFRFTPTGSTTGLKETTFNFENGKLYSIFIINNLANLETMMVRDTATALSSSGKAGIRLVHLSPDAPEINIYTTGSNAKLLFGSRQFKTATDFTEIDANVYTFDIKTSDGTKLATVENMSFASGRYYTLVVRGFVTPPSGNTNTITLQQLVNQ
;
A
#
# COMPACT_ATOMS: atom_id res chain seq x y z
N ASN A 1 1.18 3.31 11.08
CA ASN A 1 2.63 3.45 11.34
C ASN A 1 3.39 2.70 10.26
N TYR A 2 4.48 3.28 9.78
CA TYR A 2 5.43 2.67 8.86
C TYR A 2 6.83 3.17 9.23
N SER A 3 7.88 2.44 8.83
CA SER A 3 9.27 2.89 8.94
C SER A 3 9.82 3.20 7.54
N GLY A 4 10.96 3.88 7.47
CA GLY A 4 11.77 3.93 6.25
C GLY A 4 12.45 2.58 5.98
N TYR A 5 13.24 2.53 4.91
CA TYR A 5 14.06 1.35 4.61
C TYR A 5 15.17 1.17 5.64
N ALA A 6 15.54 -0.10 5.85
CA ALA A 6 16.66 -0.52 6.66
C ALA A 6 17.43 -1.60 5.91
N SER A 7 18.74 -1.67 6.15
CA SER A 7 19.60 -2.70 5.58
C SER A 7 19.46 -4.01 6.37
N PHE A 8 19.48 -5.12 5.64
CA PHE A 8 19.48 -6.47 6.18
C PHE A 8 20.56 -7.30 5.49
N GLU A 9 20.98 -8.38 6.14
CA GLU A 9 21.88 -9.35 5.53
C GLU A 9 21.22 -10.04 4.34
N VAL A 10 22.03 -10.40 3.33
CA VAL A 10 21.54 -11.18 2.19
C VAL A 10 21.15 -12.58 2.66
N GLY A 11 20.03 -13.09 2.17
CA GLY A 11 19.48 -14.38 2.56
C GLY A 11 18.38 -14.27 3.62
N ALA A 12 18.24 -15.34 4.41
CA ALA A 12 17.12 -15.52 5.33
C ALA A 12 17.25 -14.66 6.58
N ASN A 13 16.24 -13.81 6.82
CA ASN A 13 16.13 -12.96 8.00
C ASN A 13 14.77 -13.18 8.66
N THR A 14 14.75 -13.51 9.94
CA THR A 14 13.51 -13.76 10.69
C THR A 14 13.02 -12.49 11.38
N PHE A 15 11.75 -12.18 11.16
CA PHE A 15 11.06 -11.03 11.73
C PHE A 15 9.98 -11.51 12.69
N ARG A 16 9.97 -10.91 13.88
CA ARG A 16 8.94 -11.14 14.88
C ARG A 16 8.15 -9.86 15.09
N PHE A 17 6.83 -9.96 14.96
CA PHE A 17 5.90 -8.85 15.12
C PHE A 17 5.18 -8.95 16.45
N THR A 18 5.40 -7.95 17.30
CA THR A 18 4.91 -7.92 18.68
C THR A 18 4.15 -6.62 18.93
N PRO A 19 2.95 -6.66 19.53
CA PRO A 19 2.23 -5.47 19.97
C PRO A 19 3.06 -4.64 20.92
N THR A 20 2.87 -3.33 20.87
CA THR A 20 3.43 -2.42 21.86
C THR A 20 3.00 -2.85 23.26
N GLY A 21 3.97 -3.05 24.16
CA GLY A 21 3.72 -3.46 25.54
C GLY A 21 3.50 -4.97 25.75
N SER A 22 3.56 -5.79 24.70
CA SER A 22 3.51 -7.25 24.80
C SER A 22 4.92 -7.86 24.69
N THR A 23 5.12 -9.01 25.34
CA THR A 23 6.29 -9.89 25.10
C THR A 23 5.96 -11.08 24.20
N THR A 24 4.67 -11.40 24.04
CA THR A 24 4.18 -12.45 23.14
C THR A 24 4.16 -11.94 21.71
N GLY A 25 4.99 -12.55 20.86
CA GLY A 25 4.97 -12.31 19.42
C GLY A 25 3.67 -12.82 18.82
N LEU A 26 3.04 -12.01 17.97
CA LEU A 26 1.81 -12.38 17.27
C LEU A 26 2.07 -13.12 15.97
N LYS A 27 3.21 -12.83 15.33
CA LYS A 27 3.62 -13.46 14.10
C LYS A 27 5.14 -13.50 14.04
N GLU A 28 5.67 -14.63 13.58
CA GLU A 28 7.05 -14.77 13.18
C GLU A 28 7.08 -15.25 11.73
N THR A 29 7.98 -14.69 10.93
CA THR A 29 8.15 -15.07 9.52
C THR A 29 9.57 -14.81 9.08
N THR A 30 10.05 -15.62 8.14
CA THR A 30 11.37 -15.43 7.54
C THR A 30 11.21 -14.85 6.14
N PHE A 31 11.93 -13.77 5.86
CA PHE A 31 12.03 -13.18 4.52
C PHE A 31 13.42 -13.43 3.95
N ASN A 32 13.50 -13.65 2.65
CA ASN A 32 14.77 -13.77 1.95
C ASN A 32 15.06 -12.47 1.22
N PHE A 33 16.21 -11.86 1.52
CA PHE A 33 16.66 -10.66 0.84
C PHE A 33 17.76 -10.97 -0.17
N GLU A 34 17.74 -10.25 -1.28
CA GLU A 34 18.74 -10.34 -2.34
C GLU A 34 19.60 -9.08 -2.33
N ASN A 35 20.88 -9.23 -2.71
CA ASN A 35 21.80 -8.10 -2.76
C ASN A 35 21.30 -6.99 -3.71
N GLY A 36 21.35 -5.74 -3.25
CA GLY A 36 20.97 -4.56 -4.02
C GLY A 36 19.49 -4.50 -4.42
N LYS A 37 18.61 -5.29 -3.78
CA LYS A 37 17.15 -5.23 -4.00
C LYS A 37 16.45 -4.55 -2.83
N LEU A 38 15.46 -3.73 -3.17
CA LEU A 38 14.60 -3.05 -2.21
C LEU A 38 13.29 -3.82 -2.04
N TYR A 39 12.76 -3.82 -0.82
CA TYR A 39 11.54 -4.55 -0.48
C TYR A 39 10.68 -3.74 0.48
N SER A 40 9.38 -3.80 0.25
CA SER A 40 8.36 -3.33 1.19
C SER A 40 7.67 -4.53 1.82
N ILE A 41 7.68 -4.60 3.15
CA ILE A 41 7.03 -5.66 3.93
C ILE A 41 5.81 -5.08 4.64
N PHE A 42 4.69 -5.78 4.53
CA PHE A 42 3.41 -5.41 5.12
C PHE A 42 2.95 -6.50 6.08
N ILE A 43 2.47 -6.07 7.25
CA ILE A 43 1.66 -6.90 8.13
C ILE A 43 0.21 -6.62 7.76
N ILE A 44 -0.56 -7.66 7.48
CA ILE A 44 -1.87 -7.54 6.84
C ILE A 44 -2.92 -8.39 7.57
N ASN A 45 -4.17 -8.22 7.14
CA ASN A 45 -5.34 -8.88 7.71
C ASN A 45 -5.67 -8.33 9.12
N ASN A 46 -6.44 -9.08 9.91
CA ASN A 46 -6.85 -8.70 11.26
C ASN A 46 -5.96 -9.35 12.34
N LEU A 47 -6.08 -8.85 13.57
CA LEU A 47 -5.27 -9.30 14.72
C LEU A 47 -5.35 -10.81 14.98
N ALA A 48 -6.52 -11.43 14.75
CA ALA A 48 -6.71 -12.86 14.97
C ALA A 48 -6.10 -13.72 13.85
N ASN A 49 -5.86 -13.15 12.66
CA ASN A 49 -5.41 -13.86 11.47
C ASN A 49 -4.24 -13.14 10.80
N LEU A 50 -3.23 -12.75 11.58
CA LEU A 50 -2.12 -11.96 11.06
C LEU A 50 -1.33 -12.71 9.99
N GLU A 51 -1.14 -12.01 8.89
CA GLU A 51 -0.35 -12.46 7.76
C GLU A 51 0.69 -11.40 7.40
N THR A 52 1.64 -11.80 6.57
CA THR A 52 2.68 -10.91 6.08
C THR A 52 2.78 -11.00 4.57
N MET A 53 3.04 -9.87 3.94
CA MET A 53 3.24 -9.76 2.50
C MET A 53 4.54 -9.01 2.24
N MET A 54 5.41 -9.61 1.45
CA MET A 54 6.65 -8.99 0.99
C MET A 54 6.49 -8.65 -0.49
N VAL A 55 6.81 -7.41 -0.85
CA VAL A 55 6.77 -6.91 -2.22
C VAL A 55 8.16 -6.42 -2.57
N ARG A 56 8.68 -6.85 -3.71
CA ARG A 56 9.91 -6.30 -4.26
C ARG A 56 9.64 -4.95 -4.91
N ASP A 57 10.48 -3.98 -4.64
CA ASP A 57 10.34 -2.63 -5.15
C ASP A 57 11.15 -2.51 -6.47
N THR A 58 10.43 -2.35 -7.58
CA THR A 58 10.96 -2.32 -8.95
C THR A 58 10.70 -0.97 -9.60
N ALA A 59 11.19 0.11 -8.99
CA ALA A 59 11.08 1.45 -9.55
C ALA A 59 12.02 1.62 -10.76
N THR A 60 11.49 2.12 -11.87
CA THR A 60 12.25 2.54 -13.06
C THR A 60 12.37 4.05 -13.09
N ALA A 61 13.45 4.60 -13.65
CA ALA A 61 13.64 6.04 -13.78
C ALA A 61 12.42 6.75 -14.39
N LEU A 62 12.07 7.90 -13.81
CA LEU A 62 10.96 8.73 -14.28
C LEU A 62 11.31 9.37 -15.63
N SER A 63 10.32 9.49 -16.50
CA SER A 63 10.42 10.01 -17.86
C SER A 63 10.74 11.51 -17.90
N SER A 64 10.38 12.26 -16.86
CA SER A 64 10.70 13.69 -16.75
C SER A 64 10.63 14.21 -15.32
N SER A 65 11.20 15.40 -15.10
CA SER A 65 11.20 16.14 -13.82
C SER A 65 9.84 16.71 -13.41
N GLY A 66 8.75 16.41 -14.12
CA GLY A 66 7.38 16.73 -13.71
C GLY A 66 6.59 15.54 -13.16
N LYS A 67 7.20 14.36 -13.08
CA LYS A 67 6.52 13.10 -12.71
C LYS A 67 6.83 12.66 -11.29
N ALA A 68 5.91 11.89 -10.73
CA ALA A 68 6.11 11.05 -9.56
C ALA A 68 5.80 9.59 -9.92
N GLY A 69 6.45 8.65 -9.25
CA GLY A 69 6.14 7.23 -9.36
C GLY A 69 5.11 6.84 -8.31
N ILE A 70 4.07 6.11 -8.71
CA ILE A 70 3.06 5.59 -7.80
C ILE A 70 2.79 4.11 -8.06
N ARG A 71 2.54 3.36 -7.00
CA ARG A 71 1.98 2.01 -7.09
C ARG A 71 0.83 1.85 -6.11
N LEU A 72 -0.02 0.87 -6.34
CA LEU A 72 -1.06 0.47 -5.39
C LEU A 72 -0.67 -0.84 -4.70
N VAL A 73 -0.94 -0.92 -3.39
CA VAL A 73 -0.93 -2.18 -2.64
C VAL A 73 -2.28 -2.31 -1.95
N HIS A 74 -3.03 -3.37 -2.27
CA HIS A 74 -4.37 -3.55 -1.71
C HIS A 74 -4.38 -4.51 -0.53
N LEU A 75 -4.59 -3.96 0.67
CA LEU A 75 -4.49 -4.66 1.96
C LEU A 75 -5.77 -4.57 2.82
N SER A 76 -6.91 -4.18 2.24
CA SER A 76 -8.20 -4.22 2.93
C SER A 76 -8.79 -5.63 2.77
N PRO A 77 -8.98 -6.39 3.86
CA PRO A 77 -9.18 -7.84 3.80
C PRO A 77 -10.61 -8.27 3.47
N ASP A 78 -11.59 -7.39 3.66
CA ASP A 78 -13.02 -7.63 3.43
C ASP A 78 -13.56 -6.86 2.22
N ALA A 79 -12.73 -6.03 1.58
CA ALA A 79 -13.08 -5.41 0.33
C ALA A 79 -13.07 -6.46 -0.80
N PRO A 80 -14.03 -6.40 -1.73
CA PRO A 80 -13.95 -7.16 -2.96
C PRO A 80 -12.82 -6.59 -3.84
N GLU A 81 -12.77 -7.01 -5.11
CA GLU A 81 -11.91 -6.35 -6.08
C GLU A 81 -12.25 -4.85 -6.19
N ILE A 82 -11.22 -4.01 -6.22
CA ILE A 82 -11.38 -2.55 -6.24
C ILE A 82 -10.80 -1.90 -7.50
N ASN A 83 -11.32 -0.70 -7.76
CA ASN A 83 -10.82 0.28 -8.70
C ASN A 83 -10.46 1.57 -7.96
N ILE A 84 -9.34 2.19 -8.33
CA ILE A 84 -8.92 3.50 -7.85
C ILE A 84 -9.00 4.50 -8.98
N TYR A 85 -9.75 5.58 -8.76
CA TYR A 85 -9.94 6.66 -9.73
C TYR A 85 -9.37 7.95 -9.19
N THR A 86 -8.77 8.78 -10.05
CA THR A 86 -8.72 10.23 -9.76
C THR A 86 -10.12 10.82 -9.90
N THR A 87 -10.38 11.92 -9.21
CA THR A 87 -11.66 12.65 -9.32
C THR A 87 -11.53 13.96 -10.11
N GLY A 88 -12.65 14.66 -10.32
CA GLY A 88 -12.69 15.96 -11.01
C GLY A 88 -12.80 15.85 -12.53
N SER A 89 -12.53 16.94 -13.25
CA SER A 89 -12.72 17.03 -14.70
C SER A 89 -11.86 16.06 -15.51
N ASN A 90 -10.74 15.61 -14.93
CA ASN A 90 -9.83 14.61 -15.51
C ASN A 90 -9.90 13.28 -14.74
N ALA A 91 -11.09 12.93 -14.22
CA ALA A 91 -11.29 11.66 -13.55
C ALA A 91 -10.93 10.50 -14.48
N LYS A 92 -9.99 9.65 -14.05
CA LYS A 92 -9.54 8.48 -14.80
C LYS A 92 -9.36 7.30 -13.88
N LEU A 93 -9.59 6.10 -14.42
CA LEU A 93 -9.18 4.87 -13.76
C LEU A 93 -7.66 4.81 -13.71
N LEU A 94 -7.11 4.74 -12.51
CA LEU A 94 -5.67 4.69 -12.29
C LEU A 94 -5.19 3.26 -12.04
N PHE A 95 -5.92 2.52 -11.20
CA PHE A 95 -5.67 1.10 -10.94
C PHE A 95 -7.00 0.37 -10.97
N GLY A 96 -7.18 -0.54 -11.93
CA GLY A 96 -8.43 -1.29 -12.10
C GLY A 96 -8.29 -2.76 -11.72
N SER A 97 -9.35 -3.35 -11.18
CA SER A 97 -9.45 -4.77 -10.86
C SER A 97 -8.33 -5.26 -9.94
N ARG A 98 -8.10 -4.56 -8.83
CA ARG A 98 -7.08 -4.93 -7.84
C ARG A 98 -7.71 -5.79 -6.77
N GLN A 99 -7.18 -7.00 -6.61
CA GLN A 99 -7.61 -7.95 -5.59
C GLN A 99 -6.87 -7.72 -4.27
N PHE A 100 -7.43 -8.19 -3.16
CA PHE A 100 -6.72 -8.22 -1.88
C PHE A 100 -5.39 -8.98 -2.01
N LYS A 101 -4.35 -8.50 -1.31
CA LYS A 101 -2.98 -9.02 -1.35
C LYS A 101 -2.29 -8.89 -2.71
N THR A 102 -2.64 -7.85 -3.47
CA THR A 102 -1.93 -7.51 -4.71
C THR A 102 -1.16 -6.21 -4.57
N ALA A 103 -0.04 -6.14 -5.29
CA ALA A 103 0.75 -4.94 -5.48
C ALA A 103 0.94 -4.72 -6.98
N THR A 104 0.84 -3.48 -7.44
CA THR A 104 1.20 -3.13 -8.82
C THR A 104 2.68 -2.79 -8.91
N ASP A 105 3.21 -2.82 -10.13
CA ASP A 105 4.44 -2.09 -10.44
C ASP A 105 4.22 -0.58 -10.27
N PHE A 106 5.33 0.16 -10.21
CA PHE A 106 5.29 1.61 -10.23
C PHE A 106 4.91 2.11 -11.63
N THR A 107 3.99 3.07 -11.65
CA THR A 107 3.54 3.80 -12.84
C THR A 107 3.66 5.30 -12.58
N GLU A 108 3.76 6.09 -13.65
CA GLU A 108 3.92 7.53 -13.50
C GLU A 108 2.59 8.26 -13.31
N ILE A 109 2.63 9.31 -12.50
CA ILE A 109 1.60 10.33 -12.40
C ILE A 109 2.25 11.71 -12.48
N ASP A 110 1.51 12.72 -12.92
CA ASP A 110 2.00 14.10 -12.84
C ASP A 110 2.15 14.50 -11.36
N ALA A 111 3.19 15.26 -11.06
CA ALA A 111 3.38 15.80 -9.72
C ALA A 111 2.29 16.83 -9.43
N ASN A 112 1.38 16.49 -8.52
CA ASN A 112 0.25 17.36 -8.13
C ASN A 112 -0.42 16.84 -6.85
N VAL A 113 -1.46 17.55 -6.41
CA VAL A 113 -2.40 17.10 -5.38
C VAL A 113 -3.60 16.46 -6.06
N TYR A 114 -3.99 15.28 -5.59
CA TYR A 114 -5.11 14.52 -6.12
C TYR A 114 -6.11 14.17 -5.02
N THR A 115 -7.36 14.08 -5.44
CA THR A 115 -8.41 13.36 -4.71
C THR A 115 -8.68 12.05 -5.45
N PHE A 116 -8.82 10.97 -4.69
CA PHE A 116 -9.09 9.64 -5.22
C PHE A 116 -10.40 9.08 -4.70
N ASP A 117 -11.11 8.36 -5.58
CA ASP A 117 -12.21 7.49 -5.17
C ASP A 117 -11.74 6.04 -5.16
N ILE A 118 -12.07 5.33 -4.08
CA ILE A 118 -12.01 3.87 -4.01
C ILE A 118 -13.40 3.36 -4.36
N LYS A 119 -13.48 2.50 -5.37
CA LYS A 119 -14.73 1.84 -5.78
C LYS A 119 -14.52 0.34 -5.83
N THR A 120 -15.57 -0.43 -5.66
CA THR A 120 -15.59 -1.85 -6.08
C THR A 120 -15.43 -1.92 -7.60
N SER A 121 -15.03 -3.08 -8.12
CA SER A 121 -14.89 -3.27 -9.57
C SER A 121 -16.22 -3.12 -10.32
N ASP A 122 -17.36 -3.34 -9.66
CA ASP A 122 -18.71 -3.08 -10.18
C ASP A 122 -19.15 -1.60 -10.15
N GLY A 123 -18.34 -0.71 -9.54
CA GLY A 123 -18.56 0.73 -9.54
C GLY A 123 -19.16 1.33 -8.26
N THR A 124 -19.51 0.52 -7.26
CA THR A 124 -19.96 1.01 -5.94
C THR A 124 -18.85 1.80 -5.24
N LYS A 125 -19.12 3.05 -4.85
CA LYS A 125 -18.13 3.88 -4.16
C LYS A 125 -17.99 3.45 -2.70
N LEU A 126 -16.75 3.19 -2.28
CA LEU A 126 -16.39 2.79 -0.92
C LEU A 126 -15.85 3.96 -0.09
N ALA A 127 -15.00 4.79 -0.67
CA ALA A 127 -14.42 5.95 0.01
C ALA A 127 -13.94 7.02 -0.98
N THR A 128 -13.79 8.24 -0.48
CA THR A 128 -13.09 9.34 -1.15
C THR A 128 -11.93 9.78 -0.25
N VAL A 129 -10.74 9.94 -0.81
CA VAL A 129 -9.52 10.35 -0.11
C VAL A 129 -8.98 11.61 -0.77
N GLU A 130 -9.04 12.72 -0.06
CA GLU A 130 -8.70 14.04 -0.58
C GLU A 130 -7.25 14.43 -0.27
N ASN A 131 -6.74 15.42 -1.02
CA ASN A 131 -5.49 16.12 -0.71
C ASN A 131 -4.23 15.25 -0.65
N MET A 132 -4.15 14.17 -1.44
CA MET A 132 -2.95 13.35 -1.55
C MET A 132 -1.94 14.03 -2.47
N SER A 133 -0.79 14.41 -1.93
CA SER A 133 0.22 15.21 -2.62
C SER A 133 1.38 14.37 -3.14
N PHE A 134 1.69 14.49 -4.43
CA PHE A 134 2.79 13.79 -5.08
C PHE A 134 3.81 14.80 -5.59
N ALA A 135 4.92 14.94 -4.89
CA ALA A 135 6.04 15.76 -5.33
C ALA A 135 6.82 15.07 -6.45
N SER A 136 7.35 15.89 -7.37
CA SER A 136 8.17 15.41 -8.49
C SER A 136 9.43 14.69 -8.02
N GLY A 137 9.85 13.68 -8.79
CA GLY A 137 11.06 12.91 -8.54
C GLY A 137 10.92 11.87 -7.42
N ARG A 138 9.74 11.72 -6.82
CA ARG A 138 9.51 10.82 -5.68
C ARG A 138 8.63 9.63 -6.05
N TYR A 139 8.80 8.55 -5.30
CA TYR A 139 8.01 7.33 -5.42
C TYR A 139 7.12 7.15 -4.20
N TYR A 140 5.88 6.72 -4.45
CA TYR A 140 4.88 6.54 -3.42
C TYR A 140 4.16 5.20 -3.55
N THR A 141 3.93 4.56 -2.42
CA THR A 141 3.04 3.41 -2.33
C THR A 141 1.71 3.88 -1.77
N LEU A 142 0.65 3.72 -2.55
CA LEU A 142 -0.73 3.92 -2.13
C LEU A 142 -1.24 2.60 -1.55
N VAL A 143 -1.42 2.57 -0.23
CA VAL A 143 -1.87 1.38 0.47
C VAL A 143 -3.37 1.49 0.74
N VAL A 144 -4.16 0.62 0.13
CA VAL A 144 -5.58 0.47 0.48
C VAL A 144 -5.64 -0.32 1.77
N ARG A 145 -6.11 0.30 2.85
CA ARG A 145 -6.17 -0.32 4.19
C ARG A 145 -7.50 -0.03 4.87
N GLY A 146 -7.73 -0.69 5.99
CA GLY A 146 -9.00 -0.61 6.72
C GLY A 146 -10.01 -1.62 6.19
N PHE A 147 -11.26 -1.46 6.58
CA PHE A 147 -12.34 -2.40 6.29
C PHE A 147 -13.51 -1.71 5.60
N VAL A 148 -14.20 -2.41 4.71
CA VAL A 148 -15.51 -1.97 4.21
C VAL A 148 -16.55 -2.08 5.33
N THR A 149 -16.52 -3.19 6.07
CA THR A 149 -17.33 -3.43 7.27
C THR A 149 -16.40 -3.73 8.45
N PRO A 150 -16.02 -2.70 9.23
CA PRO A 150 -15.11 -2.90 10.35
C PRO A 150 -15.63 -3.93 11.38
N PRO A 151 -14.78 -4.90 11.81
CA PRO A 151 -15.14 -5.81 12.90
C PRO A 151 -15.45 -5.07 14.20
N SER A 152 -16.22 -5.71 15.09
CA SER A 152 -16.56 -5.13 16.40
C SER A 152 -15.33 -4.64 17.15
N GLY A 153 -15.39 -3.41 17.67
CA GLY A 153 -14.28 -2.74 18.37
C GLY A 153 -13.17 -2.18 17.46
N ASN A 154 -13.28 -2.32 16.13
CA ASN A 154 -12.38 -1.72 15.17
C ASN A 154 -13.10 -0.58 14.42
N THR A 155 -12.49 0.60 14.35
CA THR A 155 -13.06 1.78 13.67
C THR A 155 -12.33 2.14 12.37
N ASN A 156 -11.37 1.32 11.93
CA ASN A 156 -10.62 1.57 10.71
C ASN A 156 -11.47 1.25 9.48
N THR A 157 -12.09 2.28 8.91
CA THR A 157 -12.77 2.18 7.61
C THR A 157 -11.78 2.18 6.46
N ILE A 158 -12.23 1.70 5.29
CA ILE A 158 -11.40 1.63 4.09
C ILE A 158 -10.92 3.02 3.65
N THR A 159 -9.63 3.12 3.36
CA THR A 159 -8.97 4.37 2.97
C THR A 159 -7.68 4.10 2.18
N LEU A 160 -7.09 5.15 1.62
CA LEU A 160 -5.74 5.13 1.04
C LEU A 160 -4.77 5.78 2.02
N GLN A 161 -3.71 5.05 2.37
CA GLN A 161 -2.56 5.60 3.05
C GLN A 161 -1.42 5.80 2.06
N GLN A 162 -0.87 7.00 2.01
CA GLN A 162 0.33 7.30 1.22
C GLN A 162 1.58 6.95 2.02
N LEU A 163 2.49 6.18 1.43
CA LEU A 163 3.83 5.94 1.94
C LEU A 163 4.84 6.53 0.95
N VAL A 164 5.88 7.19 1.46
CA VAL A 164 7.01 7.65 0.64
C VAL A 164 8.05 6.53 0.61
N ASN A 165 8.36 6.04 -0.58
CA ASN A 165 9.49 5.14 -0.81
C ASN A 165 10.75 6.02 -0.89
N GLN A 166 11.50 6.12 0.21
CA GLN A 166 12.71 6.96 0.30
C GLN A 166 13.98 6.20 -0.06
#